data_AF-A0A962W2J5-F1
#
_entry.id   AF-A0A962W2J5-F1
#
_cell.length_a   1.000
_cell.length_b   1.000
_cell.length_c   1.000
_cell.angle_alpha   90.00
_cell.angle_beta   90.00
_cell.angle_gamma   90.00
#
_symmetry.space_group_name_H-M   'P 1'
#
loop_
_entity.id
_entity.type
_entity.pdbx_description
1 polymer ?
#
loop_
_entity_poly.entity_id
_entity_poly.type
_entity_poly.pdbx_seq_one_letter_code
_entity_poly.pdbx_strand_id
1 'polypeptide(L)'
;MMQRFGDYAATTLEAESAGLDPTGVEDAKYQTNHAVVGYFVSRTWGLPEHIGELIRQHHDVEEVLSANGGQLSREGVLLAVLKMAEHIDQCYWGRPDDAEWQRCGSAVLGYLGISDNDFQDTVEDMIDMLTQS
;
A
#
# COMPACT_ATOMS: atom_id res chain seq x y z
N MET A 1 14.54 5.01 -5.18
CA MET A 1 15.28 3.73 -5.40
C MET A 1 15.76 3.61 -6.85
N MET A 2 14.88 3.66 -7.85
CA MET A 2 15.19 3.49 -9.28
C MET A 2 16.31 4.39 -9.85
N GLN A 3 16.45 5.63 -9.37
CA GLN A 3 17.53 6.53 -9.80
C GLN A 3 18.92 6.11 -9.30
N ARG A 4 18.98 5.33 -8.20
CA ARG A 4 20.24 4.92 -7.55
C ARG A 4 20.66 3.50 -7.91
N PHE A 5 19.71 2.60 -8.05
CA PHE A 5 19.95 1.18 -8.31
C PHE A 5 19.44 0.83 -9.72
N GLY A 6 20.37 0.59 -10.65
CA GLY A 6 20.03 0.35 -12.06
C GLY A 6 19.24 -0.94 -12.32
N ASP A 7 19.25 -1.87 -11.37
CA ASP A 7 18.52 -3.14 -11.42
C ASP A 7 17.21 -3.11 -10.61
N TYR A 8 16.81 -1.95 -10.09
CA TYR A 8 15.66 -1.82 -9.19
C TYR A 8 14.36 -2.27 -9.85
N ALA A 9 14.09 -1.81 -11.08
CA ALA A 9 12.86 -2.16 -11.80
C ALA A 9 12.72 -3.67 -12.01
N ALA A 10 13.82 -4.36 -12.34
CA ALA A 10 13.84 -5.81 -12.49
C ALA A 10 13.58 -6.51 -11.14
N THR A 11 14.19 -5.99 -10.06
CA THR A 11 14.02 -6.53 -8.71
C THR A 11 12.58 -6.41 -8.22
N THR A 12 11.92 -5.27 -8.43
CA THR A 12 10.51 -5.07 -8.08
C THR A 12 9.62 -6.03 -8.84
N LEU A 13 9.84 -6.18 -10.16
CA LEU A 13 9.07 -7.09 -10.99
C LEU A 13 9.25 -8.56 -10.57
N GLU A 14 10.47 -8.97 -10.23
CA GLU A 14 10.76 -10.32 -9.73
C GLU A 14 10.08 -10.58 -8.38
N ALA A 15 10.12 -9.61 -7.46
CA ALA A 15 9.46 -9.71 -6.16
C ALA A 15 7.93 -9.84 -6.32
N GLU A 16 7.33 -8.99 -7.14
CA GLU A 16 5.89 -9.02 -7.45
C GLU A 16 5.48 -10.36 -8.08
N SER A 17 6.22 -10.83 -9.09
CA SER A 17 5.95 -12.10 -9.76
C SER A 17 6.08 -13.31 -8.83
N ALA A 18 6.90 -13.20 -7.79
CA ALA A 18 7.10 -14.23 -6.79
C ALA A 18 6.15 -14.08 -5.58
N GLY A 19 5.31 -13.05 -5.55
CA GLY A 19 4.43 -12.73 -4.43
C GLY A 19 5.18 -12.43 -3.13
N LEU A 20 6.40 -11.89 -3.24
CA LEU A 20 7.24 -11.53 -2.11
C LEU A 20 6.94 -10.11 -1.65
N ASP A 21 7.10 -9.87 -0.34
CA ASP A 21 7.09 -8.52 0.20
C ASP A 21 8.25 -7.70 -0.42
N PRO A 22 7.94 -6.59 -1.11
CA PRO A 22 8.95 -5.76 -1.75
C PRO A 22 9.93 -5.17 -0.73
N THR A 23 9.50 -4.84 0.49
CA THR A 23 10.39 -4.21 1.48
C THR A 23 11.47 -5.18 1.96
N GLY A 24 11.12 -6.43 2.26
CA GLY A 24 12.09 -7.47 2.61
C GLY A 24 13.09 -7.77 1.50
N VAL A 25 12.65 -7.81 0.24
CA VAL A 25 13.55 -8.00 -0.92
C VAL A 25 14.52 -6.84 -1.06
N GLU A 26 14.01 -5.60 -0.94
CA GLU A 26 14.81 -4.39 -1.05
C GLU A 26 15.80 -4.24 0.10
N ASP A 27 15.40 -4.54 1.35
CA ASP A 27 16.31 -4.48 2.49
C ASP A 27 17.46 -5.47 2.34
N ALA A 28 17.18 -6.70 1.93
CA ALA A 28 18.20 -7.71 1.69
C ALA A 28 19.21 -7.27 0.60
N LYS A 29 18.72 -6.66 -0.48
CA LYS A 29 19.53 -6.34 -1.67
C LYS A 29 20.22 -4.98 -1.60
N TYR A 30 19.53 -3.98 -1.06
CA TYR A 30 19.91 -2.57 -1.13
C TYR A 30 20.22 -1.94 0.23
N GLN A 31 20.04 -2.70 1.32
CA GLN A 31 20.24 -2.22 2.70
C GLN A 31 19.32 -1.03 3.05
N THR A 32 18.21 -0.90 2.32
CA THR A 32 17.12 0.05 2.53
C THR A 32 15.95 -0.35 1.63
N ASN A 33 14.75 0.10 1.97
CA ASN A 33 13.55 -0.12 1.18
C ASN A 33 12.85 1.21 0.84
N HIS A 34 11.88 1.14 -0.08
CA HIS A 34 11.16 2.31 -0.58
C HIS A 34 10.27 2.97 0.49
N ALA A 35 9.74 2.21 1.46
CA ALA A 35 8.96 2.75 2.57
C ALA A 35 9.83 3.63 3.49
N VAL A 36 11.06 3.19 3.79
CA VAL A 36 12.07 3.98 4.53
C VAL A 36 12.44 5.24 3.75
N VAL A 37 12.65 5.15 2.44
CA VAL A 37 12.91 6.33 1.61
C VAL A 37 11.71 7.28 1.63
N GLY A 38 10.48 6.76 1.52
CA GLY A 38 9.23 7.53 1.61
C GLY A 38 9.07 8.26 2.94
N TYR A 39 9.42 7.61 4.05
CA TYR A 39 9.47 8.23 5.38
C TYR A 39 10.38 9.48 5.37
N PHE A 40 11.61 9.38 4.88
CA PHE A 40 12.51 10.54 4.85
C PHE A 40 12.07 11.65 3.88
N VAL A 41 11.44 11.29 2.76
CA VAL A 41 10.83 12.27 1.85
C VAL A 41 9.70 13.03 2.55
N SER A 42 8.79 12.32 3.22
CA SER A 42 7.66 12.93 3.96
C SER A 42 8.15 13.94 5.00
N ARG A 43 9.23 13.62 5.72
CA ARG A 43 9.87 14.50 6.70
C ARG A 43 10.50 15.73 6.05
N THR A 44 11.16 15.54 4.92
CA THR A 44 11.79 16.64 4.17
C THR A 44 10.75 17.63 3.65
N TRP A 45 9.55 17.15 3.32
CA TRP A 45 8.41 17.99 2.92
C TRP A 45 7.64 18.61 4.09
N GLY A 46 8.02 18.33 5.34
CA GLY A 46 7.36 18.88 6.52
C GLY A 46 5.98 18.30 6.80
N LEU A 47 5.71 17.07 6.35
CA LEU A 47 4.47 16.38 6.70
C LEU A 47 4.44 16.03 8.21
N PRO A 48 3.25 15.93 8.82
CA PRO A 48 3.12 15.50 10.21
C PRO A 48 3.78 14.15 10.46
N GLU A 49 4.40 13.98 11.64
CA GLU A 49 5.18 12.78 11.98
C GLU A 49 4.39 11.48 11.79
N HIS A 50 3.14 11.42 12.26
CA HIS A 50 2.28 10.25 12.11
C HIS A 50 2.05 9.82 10.64
N ILE A 51 2.08 10.75 9.68
CA ILE A 51 1.98 10.42 8.25
C ILE A 51 3.26 9.75 7.76
N GLY A 52 4.42 10.25 8.20
CA GLY A 52 5.69 9.61 7.90
C GLY A 52 5.77 8.20 8.48
N GLU A 53 5.39 8.04 9.75
CA GLU A 53 5.31 6.71 10.41
C GLU A 53 4.43 5.76 9.60
N LEU A 54 3.25 6.21 9.17
CA LEU A 54 2.32 5.43 8.35
C LEU A 54 2.92 5.01 7.01
N ILE A 55 3.59 5.93 6.30
CA ILE A 55 4.32 5.63 5.05
C ILE A 55 5.47 4.64 5.29
N ARG A 56 6.03 4.56 6.49
CA ARG A 56 7.05 3.55 6.77
C ARG A 56 6.44 2.17 6.97
N GLN A 57 5.24 2.11 7.55
CA GLN A 57 4.58 0.89 8.01
C GLN A 57 3.51 0.38 7.03
N HIS A 58 3.39 0.94 5.83
CA HIS A 58 2.23 0.65 4.97
C HIS A 58 2.16 -0.80 4.46
N HIS A 59 3.28 -1.54 4.51
CA HIS A 59 3.31 -2.99 4.23
C HIS A 59 2.97 -3.86 5.47
N ASP A 60 3.04 -3.29 6.67
CA ASP A 60 2.76 -3.96 7.95
C ASP A 60 1.27 -3.89 8.33
N VAL A 61 0.39 -4.10 7.34
CA VAL A 61 -1.05 -3.82 7.44
C VAL A 61 -1.72 -4.47 8.64
N GLU A 62 -1.49 -5.76 8.87
CA GLU A 62 -2.10 -6.50 9.97
C GLU A 62 -1.65 -5.97 11.34
N GLU A 63 -0.39 -5.57 11.47
CA GLU A 63 0.13 -5.00 12.72
C GLU A 63 -0.53 -3.65 13.02
N VAL A 64 -0.59 -2.76 12.03
CA VAL A 64 -1.18 -1.42 12.21
C VAL A 64 -2.68 -1.51 12.48
N LEU A 65 -3.42 -2.35 11.74
CA LEU A 65 -4.87 -2.50 11.93
C LEU A 65 -5.22 -3.19 13.26
N SER A 66 -4.32 -3.99 13.83
CA SER A 66 -4.55 -4.68 15.12
C SER A 66 -4.00 -3.96 16.35
N ALA A 67 -3.16 -2.93 16.20
CA ALA A 67 -2.45 -2.25 17.28
C ALA A 67 -3.35 -1.70 18.41
N ASN A 68 -4.63 -1.39 18.13
CA ASN A 68 -5.63 -0.97 19.12
C ASN A 68 -6.75 -2.01 19.33
N GLY A 69 -6.39 -3.30 19.31
CA GLY A 69 -7.36 -4.40 19.41
C GLY A 69 -8.36 -4.43 18.26
N GLY A 70 -7.98 -3.91 17.08
CA GLY A 70 -8.84 -3.79 15.90
C GLY A 70 -9.83 -2.63 15.94
N GLN A 71 -9.79 -1.76 16.95
CA GLN A 71 -10.65 -0.58 17.00
C GLN A 71 -10.16 0.50 16.03
N LEU A 72 -11.12 1.20 15.42
CA LEU A 72 -10.85 2.33 14.52
C LEU A 72 -9.96 3.39 15.18
N SER A 73 -8.82 3.60 14.56
CA SER A 73 -7.87 4.69 14.80
C SER A 73 -7.74 5.55 13.54
N ARG A 74 -7.26 6.78 13.68
CA ARG A 74 -7.02 7.68 12.54
C ARG A 74 -6.01 7.06 11.59
N GLU A 75 -4.93 6.51 12.13
CA GLU A 75 -3.81 5.91 11.40
C GLU A 75 -4.27 4.66 10.65
N GLY A 76 -5.02 3.77 11.30
CA GLY A 76 -5.54 2.56 10.65
C GLY A 76 -6.56 2.89 9.55
N VAL A 77 -7.38 3.94 9.71
CA VAL A 77 -8.29 4.40 8.64
C VAL A 77 -7.50 4.94 7.45
N LEU A 78 -6.45 5.75 7.69
CA LEU A 78 -5.60 6.24 6.63
C LEU A 78 -4.87 5.11 5.90
N LEU A 79 -4.39 4.10 6.62
CA LEU A 79 -3.77 2.92 6.01
C LEU A 79 -4.77 2.13 5.17
N ALA A 80 -5.96 1.88 5.70
CA ALA A 80 -7.00 1.15 4.97
C ALA A 80 -7.39 1.87 3.67
N VAL A 81 -7.55 3.20 3.71
CA VAL A 81 -7.80 4.01 2.53
C VAL A 81 -6.63 3.98 1.54
N LEU A 82 -5.38 4.04 2.02
CA LEU A 82 -4.19 3.89 1.17
C LEU A 82 -4.19 2.54 0.45
N LYS A 83 -4.43 1.44 1.16
CA LYS A 83 -4.47 0.09 0.58
C LYS A 83 -5.59 -0.08 -0.44
N MET A 84 -6.77 0.50 -0.19
CA MET A 84 -7.85 0.54 -1.18
C MET A 84 -7.44 1.33 -2.43
N ALA A 85 -6.80 2.49 -2.26
CA ALA A 85 -6.37 3.32 -3.39
C ALA A 85 -5.30 2.63 -4.25
N GLU A 86 -4.34 1.93 -3.62
CA GLU A 86 -3.35 1.12 -4.34
C GLU A 86 -4.00 -0.01 -5.13
N HIS A 87 -4.99 -0.70 -4.54
CA HIS A 87 -5.73 -1.72 -5.26
C HIS A 87 -6.55 -1.15 -6.43
N ILE A 88 -7.21 0.00 -6.25
CA ILE A 88 -7.93 0.70 -7.32
C ILE A 88 -6.99 1.06 -8.49
N ASP A 89 -5.74 1.48 -8.21
CA ASP A 89 -4.76 1.72 -9.28
C ASP A 89 -4.46 0.44 -10.07
N GLN A 90 -4.27 -0.70 -9.40
CA GLN A 90 -4.09 -1.99 -10.09
C GLN A 90 -5.31 -2.33 -10.97
N CYS A 91 -6.53 -2.17 -10.45
CA CYS A 91 -7.77 -2.41 -11.19
C CYS A 91 -7.91 -1.48 -12.40
N TYR A 92 -7.57 -0.20 -12.25
CA TYR A 92 -7.60 0.79 -13.33
C TYR A 92 -6.70 0.36 -14.51
N TRP A 93 -5.53 -0.21 -14.24
CA TRP A 93 -4.63 -0.74 -15.26
C TRP A 93 -5.00 -2.15 -15.75
N GLY A 94 -6.11 -2.72 -15.28
CA GLY A 94 -6.54 -4.08 -15.62
C GLY A 94 -5.56 -5.16 -15.14
N ARG A 95 -4.81 -4.88 -14.07
CA ARG A 95 -3.86 -5.82 -13.48
C ARG A 95 -4.57 -6.74 -12.49
N PRO A 96 -4.11 -7.99 -12.35
CA PRO A 96 -4.62 -8.87 -11.31
C PRO A 96 -4.23 -8.34 -9.93
N ASP A 97 -4.96 -8.77 -8.91
CA ASP A 97 -4.64 -8.50 -7.51
C ASP A 97 -3.20 -8.92 -7.20
N ASP A 98 -2.42 -8.00 -6.65
CA ASP A 98 -1.10 -8.32 -6.14
C ASP A 98 -1.18 -9.18 -4.86
N ALA A 99 -0.05 -9.80 -4.51
CA ALA A 99 0.03 -10.69 -3.36
C ALA A 99 -0.28 -9.98 -2.02
N GLU A 100 -0.07 -8.67 -1.94
CA GLU A 100 -0.36 -7.91 -0.74
C GLU A 100 -1.86 -7.70 -0.56
N TRP A 101 -2.58 -7.29 -1.61
CA TRP A 101 -4.03 -7.15 -1.56
C TRP A 101 -4.71 -8.49 -1.27
N GLN A 102 -4.26 -9.58 -1.91
CA GLN A 102 -4.77 -10.92 -1.61
C GLN A 102 -4.60 -11.30 -0.13
N ARG A 103 -3.56 -10.79 0.54
CA ARG A 103 -3.29 -11.03 1.96
C ARG A 103 -4.12 -10.13 2.87
N CYS A 104 -4.17 -8.82 2.60
CA CYS A 104 -4.71 -7.84 3.54
C CYS A 104 -6.09 -7.28 3.16
N GLY A 105 -6.59 -7.48 1.95
CA GLY A 105 -7.80 -6.84 1.43
C GLY A 105 -9.02 -7.06 2.32
N SER A 106 -9.30 -8.31 2.72
CA SER A 106 -10.41 -8.60 3.64
C SER A 106 -10.26 -7.94 5.01
N ALA A 107 -9.02 -7.81 5.52
CA ALA A 107 -8.76 -7.12 6.78
C ALA A 107 -8.96 -5.60 6.65
N VAL A 108 -8.55 -5.01 5.52
CA VAL A 108 -8.74 -3.60 5.19
C VAL A 108 -10.24 -3.26 5.09
N LEU A 109 -11.00 -4.04 4.32
CA LEU A 109 -12.44 -3.83 4.16
C LEU A 109 -13.20 -4.08 5.47
N GLY A 110 -12.86 -5.16 6.17
CA GLY A 110 -13.44 -5.49 7.48
C GLY A 110 -13.15 -4.42 8.53
N TYR A 111 -11.96 -3.81 8.52
CA TYR A 111 -11.61 -2.72 9.43
C TYR A 111 -12.46 -1.47 9.18
N LEU A 112 -12.80 -1.16 7.93
CA LEU A 112 -13.68 -0.05 7.57
C LEU A 112 -15.18 -0.39 7.66
N GLY A 113 -15.52 -1.67 7.83
CA GLY A 113 -16.91 -2.14 7.82
C GLY A 113 -17.58 -2.06 6.44
N ILE A 114 -16.78 -2.16 5.37
CA ILE A 114 -17.23 -2.11 3.97
C ILE A 114 -17.33 -3.54 3.44
N SER A 115 -18.39 -3.88 2.71
CA SER A 115 -18.48 -5.18 2.05
C SER A 115 -17.69 -5.22 0.74
N ASP A 116 -17.33 -6.41 0.27
CA ASP A 116 -16.65 -6.56 -1.03
C ASP A 116 -17.47 -5.95 -2.19
N ASN A 117 -18.81 -6.05 -2.13
CA ASN A 117 -19.69 -5.46 -3.14
C ASN A 117 -19.66 -3.93 -3.10
N ASP A 118 -19.76 -3.32 -1.91
CA ASP A 118 -19.70 -1.86 -1.77
C ASP A 118 -18.33 -1.31 -2.24
N PHE A 119 -17.27 -2.09 -2.00
CA PHE A 119 -15.94 -1.72 -2.48
C PHE A 119 -15.83 -1.87 -3.99
N GLN A 120 -16.40 -2.92 -4.58
CA GLN A 120 -16.45 -3.09 -6.03
C GLN A 120 -17.18 -1.94 -6.72
N ASP A 121 -18.32 -1.49 -6.18
CA ASP A 121 -19.02 -0.30 -6.67
C ASP A 121 -18.11 0.94 -6.61
N THR A 122 -17.34 1.09 -5.51
CA THR A 122 -16.37 2.19 -5.37
C THR A 122 -15.25 2.11 -6.41
N VAL A 123 -14.75 0.91 -6.72
CA VAL A 123 -13.73 0.69 -7.76
C VAL A 123 -14.26 1.13 -9.13
N GLU A 124 -15.48 0.72 -9.48
CA GLU A 124 -16.14 1.08 -10.75
C GLU A 124 -16.32 2.60 -10.86
N ASP A 125 -16.85 3.25 -9.83
CA ASP A 125 -17.02 4.71 -9.78
C ASP A 125 -15.69 5.47 -9.97
N MET A 126 -14.61 4.98 -9.35
CA MET A 126 -13.28 5.60 -9.43
C MET A 126 -12.64 5.41 -10.80
N ILE A 127 -12.79 4.23 -11.43
CA ILE A 127 -12.31 3.98 -12.80
C ILE A 127 -13.06 4.88 -13.80
N ASP A 128 -14.38 5.01 -13.66
CA ASP A 128 -15.18 5.91 -14.49
C ASP A 128 -14.73 7.37 -14.36
N MET A 129 -14.37 7.81 -13.14
CA MET A 129 -13.84 9.15 -12.92
C MET A 129 -12.48 9.37 -13.58
N LEU A 130 -11.56 8.40 -13.46
CA LEU A 130 -10.18 8.50 -13.99
C LEU A 130 -10.13 8.40 -15.52
N THR A 131 -11.10 7.73 -16.16
CA THR A 131 -11.17 7.62 -17.63
C THR A 131 -11.83 8.83 -18.31
N GLN A 132 -12.52 9.69 -17.54
CA GLN A 132 -13.17 10.91 -18.05
C GLN A 132 -12.27 12.17 -18.02
N SER A 133 -11.06 12.08 -17.44
CA SER A 133 -10.08 13.20 -17.35
C SER A 133 -9.05 13.19 -18.46
#